data_AF-A0A7R7EN95-F1
#
_entry.id   AF-A0A7R7EN95-F1
#
_cell.length_a   1.000
_cell.length_b   1.000
_cell.length_c   1.000
_cell.angle_alpha   90.00
_cell.angle_beta   90.00
_cell.angle_gamma   90.00
#
_symmetry.space_group_name_H-M   'P 1'
#
loop_
_entity.id
_entity.type
_entity.pdbx_description
1 polymer ?
#
loop_
_entity_poly.entity_id
_entity_poly.type
_entity_poly.pdbx_seq_one_letter_code
_entity_poly.pdbx_strand_id
1 'polypeptide(L)'
;MSEVKFCVKVNNIDKELFRIKEVKGNTELNITFNGGIKSCIVGKDVDEFKELFDSQKVKEGNLIDGSSHITVHANKSNDENNTIKRTIAYENDELKDTTMVQVTPGMKRDNKYVPIIFRISGDLRKEQFNLKKKENDIIKYLYDNFEQLSNQLKYMIVVSKSDTDFHFDEEHPSNILAHKFKNFNITVIYSLLNVKPLEQTISMTFQTKAEDYDYLRGYEWYEIYNLYTDFALIHANEYFKVNNQ
;
A
#
# COMPACT_ATOMS: atom_id res chain seq x y z
N MET A 1 -6.57 10.55 20.54
CA MET A 1 -6.53 9.21 19.91
C MET A 1 -5.18 9.04 19.28
N SER A 2 -4.47 7.97 19.62
CA SER A 2 -3.16 7.63 19.06
C SER A 2 -3.31 7.21 17.59
N GLU A 3 -2.35 7.59 16.76
CA GLU A 3 -2.21 7.14 15.38
C GLU A 3 -0.91 6.34 15.27
N VAL A 4 -0.90 5.32 14.41
CA VAL A 4 0.32 4.56 14.11
C VAL A 4 0.87 5.09 12.80
N LYS A 5 2.12 5.56 12.82
CA LYS A 5 2.78 6.21 11.69
C LYS A 5 3.95 5.38 11.21
N PHE A 6 3.91 5.03 9.93
CA PHE A 6 4.93 4.25 9.27
C PHE A 6 5.88 5.18 8.54
N CYS A 7 7.14 5.15 8.94
CA CYS A 7 8.13 6.16 8.61
C CYS A 7 9.42 5.55 8.06
N VAL A 8 10.23 6.38 7.44
CA VAL A 8 11.65 6.12 7.16
C VAL A 8 12.46 7.33 7.59
N LYS A 9 13.73 7.13 7.93
CA LYS A 9 14.67 8.23 8.14
C LYS A 9 15.46 8.47 6.87
N VAL A 10 15.31 9.65 6.27
CA VAL A 10 16.07 10.08 5.10
C VAL A 10 17.00 11.19 5.54
N ASN A 11 18.32 10.97 5.48
CA ASN A 11 19.33 11.93 5.96
C ASN A 11 19.06 12.42 7.39
N ASN A 12 18.74 11.49 8.31
CA ASN A 12 18.34 11.78 9.71
C ASN A 12 17.05 12.61 9.89
N ILE A 13 16.26 12.81 8.83
CA ILE A 13 14.96 13.46 8.90
C ILE A 13 13.86 12.39 8.85
N ASP A 14 12.93 12.46 9.80
CA ASP A 14 11.77 11.58 9.85
C ASP A 14 10.79 11.90 8.71
N LYS A 15 10.56 10.90 7.85
CA LYS A 15 9.62 10.96 6.75
C LYS A 15 8.48 9.96 6.97
N GLU A 16 7.25 10.45 7.05
CA GLU A 16 6.02 9.67 7.18
C GLU A 16 5.53 9.23 5.80
N LEU A 17 5.46 7.91 5.57
CA LEU A 17 4.95 7.31 4.34
C LEU A 17 3.42 7.23 4.37
N PHE A 18 2.90 6.74 5.50
CA PHE A 18 1.47 6.60 5.75
C PHE A 18 1.20 6.49 7.25
N ARG A 19 -0.07 6.68 7.62
CA ARG A 19 -0.57 6.53 8.97
C ARG A 19 -1.87 5.73 9.00
N ILE A 20 -2.08 5.03 10.10
CA ILE A 20 -3.26 4.21 10.36
C ILE A 20 -3.89 4.62 11.67
N LYS A 21 -5.21 4.76 11.65
CA LYS A 21 -6.03 5.11 12.82
C LYS A 21 -7.21 4.17 12.97
N GLU A 22 -7.42 3.65 14.17
CA GLU A 22 -8.67 2.99 14.55
C GLU A 22 -9.80 4.01 14.71
N VAL A 23 -10.94 3.77 14.04
CA VAL A 23 -12.12 4.63 14.10
C VAL A 23 -13.39 3.82 14.41
N LYS A 24 -14.48 4.54 14.69
CA LYS A 24 -15.80 3.98 15.06
C LYS A 24 -15.76 2.93 16.19
N GLY A 25 -15.05 3.24 17.28
CA GLY A 25 -14.91 2.31 18.39
C GLY A 25 -14.04 1.09 18.05
N ASN A 26 -13.01 1.32 17.23
CA ASN A 26 -11.97 0.38 16.82
C ASN A 26 -12.45 -0.73 15.87
N THR A 27 -13.52 -0.48 15.11
CA THR A 27 -14.10 -1.45 14.17
C THR A 27 -13.68 -1.19 12.73
N GLU A 28 -13.00 -0.08 12.49
CA GLU A 28 -12.54 0.34 11.18
C GLU A 28 -11.10 0.85 11.29
N LEU A 29 -10.32 0.61 10.24
CA LEU A 29 -9.02 1.23 10.06
C LEU A 29 -9.11 2.29 8.98
N ASN A 30 -8.68 3.50 9.30
CA ASN A 30 -8.45 4.57 8.35
C ASN A 30 -6.96 4.66 8.04
N ILE A 31 -6.60 4.40 6.79
CA ILE A 31 -5.25 4.49 6.26
C ILE A 31 -5.16 5.75 5.40
N THR A 32 -4.20 6.62 5.75
CA THR A 32 -3.93 7.85 5.03
C THR A 32 -2.49 7.84 4.57
N PHE A 33 -2.29 8.10 3.28
CA PHE A 33 -0.97 8.14 2.67
C PHE A 33 -0.50 9.59 2.55
N ASN A 34 0.78 9.83 2.84
CA ASN A 34 1.41 11.09 2.46
C ASN A 34 2.06 10.91 1.09
N GLY A 35 2.38 12.05 0.47
CA GLY A 35 3.29 12.06 -0.67
C GLY A 35 2.69 12.26 -2.04
N GLY A 36 1.44 12.73 -2.16
CA GLY A 36 0.78 13.00 -3.45
C GLY A 36 0.77 11.77 -4.37
N ILE A 37 -0.36 11.10 -4.47
CA ILE A 37 -0.53 10.05 -5.46
C ILE A 37 -0.63 10.73 -6.80
N LYS A 38 0.43 10.67 -7.58
CA LYS A 38 0.34 11.12 -8.96
C LYS A 38 0.13 9.94 -9.91
N SER A 39 0.22 8.69 -9.45
CA SER A 39 -0.03 7.52 -10.31
C SER A 39 -0.78 6.46 -9.54
N CYS A 40 -2.05 6.26 -9.87
CA CYS A 40 -2.77 5.07 -9.44
C CYS A 40 -2.90 4.12 -10.62
N ILE A 41 -2.41 2.90 -10.46
CA ILE A 41 -2.63 1.80 -11.39
C ILE A 41 -3.63 0.88 -10.70
N VAL A 42 -4.86 0.90 -11.20
CA VAL A 42 -5.92 0.00 -10.75
C VAL A 42 -5.92 -1.19 -11.70
N GLY A 43 -5.29 -2.28 -11.28
CA GLY A 43 -5.40 -3.57 -11.93
C GLY A 43 -6.34 -4.47 -11.12
N LYS A 44 -7.10 -5.31 -11.80
CA LYS A 44 -7.84 -6.41 -11.17
C LYS A 44 -6.91 -7.56 -10.80
N ASP A 45 -5.81 -7.71 -11.54
CA ASP A 45 -4.80 -8.76 -11.37
C ASP A 45 -3.39 -8.32 -11.83
N VAL A 46 -2.44 -9.25 -11.76
CA VAL A 46 -1.03 -9.08 -12.15
C VAL A 46 -0.85 -8.90 -13.67
N ASP A 47 -1.76 -9.43 -14.48
CA ASP A 47 -1.64 -9.34 -15.94
C ASP A 47 -2.16 -8.00 -16.46
N GLU A 48 -3.26 -7.48 -15.93
CA GLU A 48 -3.72 -6.10 -16.15
C GLU A 48 -2.64 -5.11 -15.68
N PHE A 49 -1.89 -5.46 -14.64
CA PHE A 49 -0.75 -4.68 -14.18
C PHE A 49 0.41 -4.65 -15.19
N LYS A 50 0.81 -5.81 -15.74
CA LYS A 50 1.83 -5.88 -16.81
C LYS A 50 1.41 -5.03 -18.00
N GLU A 51 0.16 -5.13 -18.43
CA GLU A 51 -0.38 -4.35 -19.54
C GLU A 51 -0.34 -2.83 -19.25
N LEU A 52 -0.68 -2.40 -18.03
CA LEU A 52 -0.66 -0.99 -17.65
C LEU A 52 0.77 -0.42 -17.61
N PHE A 53 1.76 -1.23 -17.25
CA PHE A 53 3.17 -0.85 -17.24
C PHE A 53 3.81 -0.91 -18.65
N ASP A 54 3.62 -2.00 -19.40
CA ASP A 54 4.15 -2.21 -20.76
C ASP A 54 3.58 -1.21 -21.79
N SER A 55 2.33 -0.75 -21.61
CA SER A 55 1.64 0.12 -22.57
C SER A 55 2.19 1.55 -22.69
N GLN A 56 3.33 1.88 -22.04
CA GLN A 56 3.88 3.24 -21.93
C GLN A 56 2.87 4.28 -21.41
N LYS A 57 1.74 3.85 -20.82
CA LYS A 57 0.78 4.75 -20.17
C LYS A 57 1.36 5.34 -18.90
N VAL A 58 2.37 4.72 -18.29
CA VAL A 58 3.21 5.28 -17.23
C VAL A 58 4.33 6.17 -17.82
N LYS A 59 4.00 7.04 -18.79
CA LYS A 59 4.83 8.22 -19.06
C LYS A 59 4.46 9.27 -18.02
N GLU A 60 5.45 9.98 -17.47
CA GLU A 60 5.24 10.98 -16.41
C GLU A 60 4.15 12.02 -16.75
N GLY A 61 3.84 12.25 -18.03
CA GLY A 61 2.77 13.12 -18.50
C GLY A 61 1.32 12.57 -18.42
N ASN A 62 1.12 11.29 -18.07
CA ASN A 62 -0.20 10.66 -17.92
C ASN A 62 -0.55 10.36 -16.44
N LEU A 63 0.29 10.83 -15.54
CA LEU A 63 0.14 10.66 -14.10
C LEU A 63 -0.87 11.71 -13.60
N ILE A 64 -1.91 11.25 -12.89
CA ILE A 64 -2.97 12.10 -12.35
C ILE A 64 -2.71 12.36 -10.87
N ASP A 65 -2.55 13.64 -10.54
CA ASP A 65 -2.38 14.14 -9.18
C ASP A 65 -3.62 13.89 -8.31
N GLY A 66 -3.41 13.37 -7.10
CA GLY A 66 -4.47 13.06 -6.16
C GLY A 66 -3.95 12.59 -4.80
N SER A 67 -4.86 12.41 -3.86
CA SER A 67 -4.62 11.77 -2.58
C SER A 67 -5.52 10.54 -2.45
N SER A 68 -5.02 9.45 -1.84
CA SER A 68 -5.88 8.31 -1.52
C SER A 68 -6.10 8.19 -0.04
N HIS A 69 -7.34 7.80 0.26
CA HIS A 69 -7.77 7.37 1.55
C HIS A 69 -8.33 5.96 1.44
N ILE A 70 -7.88 5.07 2.32
CA ILE A 70 -8.40 3.71 2.37
C ILE A 70 -9.00 3.48 3.74
N THR A 71 -10.23 2.95 3.75
CA THR A 71 -10.90 2.50 4.96
C THR A 71 -11.14 1.00 4.89
N VAL A 72 -10.68 0.27 5.90
CA VAL A 72 -10.97 -1.16 6.09
C VAL A 72 -12.09 -1.28 7.11
N HIS A 73 -13.21 -1.87 6.70
CA HIS A 73 -14.39 -2.07 7.52
C HIS A 73 -14.46 -3.52 8.01
N ALA A 74 -14.57 -3.70 9.34
CA ALA A 74 -14.87 -5.00 9.92
C ALA A 74 -16.33 -5.43 9.69
N ASN A 75 -17.19 -4.59 9.09
CA ASN A 75 -18.63 -4.79 8.86
C ASN A 75 -19.33 -5.66 9.93
N LYS A 76 -19.73 -5.06 11.06
CA LYS A 76 -20.34 -5.79 12.19
C LYS A 76 -21.68 -6.47 11.87
N SER A 77 -22.37 -6.04 10.81
CA SER A 77 -23.65 -6.59 10.38
C SER A 77 -23.53 -7.78 9.43
N ASN A 78 -22.31 -8.13 9.00
CA ASN A 78 -22.07 -9.26 8.11
C ASN A 78 -20.87 -10.07 8.62
N ASP A 79 -21.12 -11.25 9.17
CA ASP A 79 -20.08 -12.10 9.77
C ASP A 79 -19.22 -12.86 8.76
N GLU A 80 -19.56 -12.81 7.47
CA GLU A 80 -18.83 -13.52 6.42
C GLU A 80 -17.83 -12.62 5.70
N ASN A 81 -18.14 -11.33 5.56
CA ASN A 81 -17.42 -10.43 4.67
C ASN A 81 -16.93 -9.15 5.33
N ASN A 82 -15.76 -8.71 4.91
CA ASN A 82 -15.22 -7.39 5.13
C ASN A 82 -15.39 -6.52 3.88
N THR A 83 -15.26 -5.21 4.08
CA THR A 83 -15.28 -4.25 2.98
C THR A 83 -14.05 -3.37 3.07
N ILE A 84 -13.32 -3.22 1.96
CA ILE A 84 -12.23 -2.27 1.84
C ILE A 84 -12.70 -1.18 0.87
N LYS A 85 -12.93 0.00 1.42
CA LYS A 85 -13.31 1.19 0.65
C LYS A 85 -12.05 1.98 0.34
N ARG A 86 -11.86 2.33 -0.92
CA ARG A 86 -10.75 3.18 -1.38
C ARG A 86 -11.36 4.40 -2.04
N THR A 87 -10.95 5.58 -1.61
CA THR A 87 -11.34 6.84 -2.23
C THR A 87 -10.07 7.53 -2.72
N ILE A 88 -10.03 7.83 -4.01
CA ILE A 88 -9.02 8.67 -4.63
C ILE A 88 -9.66 10.02 -4.85
N ALA A 89 -9.14 11.02 -4.14
CA ALA A 89 -9.49 12.42 -4.34
C ALA A 89 -8.50 13.04 -5.31
N TYR A 90 -8.95 13.45 -6.49
CA TYR A 90 -8.06 14.04 -7.49
C TYR A 90 -7.81 15.52 -7.18
N GLU A 91 -6.61 16.01 -7.49
CA GLU A 91 -6.29 17.45 -7.34
C GLU A 91 -6.82 18.26 -8.54
N ASN A 92 -7.17 17.61 -9.65
CA ASN A 92 -7.79 18.25 -10.81
C ASN A 92 -9.31 18.34 -10.62
N ASP A 93 -9.85 19.56 -10.54
CA ASP A 93 -11.27 19.87 -10.41
C ASP A 93 -12.14 19.30 -11.56
N GLU A 94 -11.54 18.96 -12.70
CA GLU A 94 -12.23 18.32 -13.83
C GLU A 94 -12.46 16.81 -13.62
N LEU A 95 -11.71 16.18 -12.71
CA LEU A 95 -11.83 14.76 -12.38
C LEU A 95 -12.62 14.57 -11.09
N LYS A 96 -13.73 13.83 -11.17
CA LYS A 96 -14.51 13.48 -9.98
C LYS A 96 -13.79 12.43 -9.15
N ASP A 97 -13.76 12.65 -7.83
CA ASP A 97 -13.30 11.68 -6.85
C ASP A 97 -13.85 10.28 -7.15
N THR A 98 -12.96 9.30 -7.18
CA THR A 98 -13.33 7.91 -7.45
C THR A 98 -13.36 7.14 -6.16
N THR A 99 -14.50 6.51 -5.87
CA THR A 99 -14.64 5.59 -4.75
C THR A 99 -14.83 4.17 -5.27
N MET A 100 -13.94 3.28 -4.86
CA MET A 100 -13.96 1.86 -5.15
C MET A 100 -14.25 1.08 -3.88
N VAL A 101 -15.06 0.03 -4.00
CA VAL A 101 -15.43 -0.84 -2.88
C VAL A 101 -15.07 -2.27 -3.24
N GLN A 102 -14.18 -2.86 -2.45
CA GLN A 102 -13.84 -4.28 -2.54
C GLN A 102 -14.54 -5.01 -1.41
N VAL A 103 -15.31 -6.04 -1.75
CA VAL A 103 -15.89 -6.98 -0.78
C VAL A 103 -14.98 -8.21 -0.71
N THR A 104 -14.67 -8.67 0.50
CA THR A 104 -13.73 -9.78 0.70
C THR A 104 -14.13 -10.64 1.89
N PRO A 105 -14.27 -11.96 1.73
CA PRO A 105 -14.43 -12.90 2.83
C PRO A 105 -13.09 -13.24 3.50
N GLY A 106 -11.97 -12.71 2.98
CA GLY A 106 -10.63 -13.16 3.31
C GLY A 106 -10.33 -13.15 4.80
N MET A 107 -10.63 -12.07 5.51
CA MET A 107 -10.28 -11.97 6.93
C MET A 107 -11.26 -12.70 7.85
N LYS A 108 -12.56 -12.68 7.54
CA LYS A 108 -13.59 -13.23 8.43
C LYS A 108 -13.86 -14.71 8.23
N ARG A 109 -14.14 -15.11 6.99
CA ARG A 109 -14.54 -16.50 6.67
C ARG A 109 -13.33 -17.37 6.38
N ASP A 110 -12.40 -16.85 5.58
CA ASP A 110 -11.30 -17.65 5.05
C ASP A 110 -10.03 -17.56 5.94
N ASN A 111 -9.99 -16.64 6.92
CA ASN A 111 -8.85 -16.37 7.83
C ASN A 111 -7.50 -16.18 7.10
N LYS A 112 -7.55 -15.49 5.96
CA LYS A 112 -6.45 -15.19 5.06
C LYS A 112 -6.04 -13.72 5.11
N TYR A 113 -4.94 -13.42 4.42
CA TYR A 113 -4.41 -12.08 4.26
C TYR A 113 -5.01 -11.38 3.04
N VAL A 114 -5.34 -10.11 3.18
CA VAL A 114 -5.91 -9.29 2.11
C VAL A 114 -4.96 -8.15 1.77
N PRO A 115 -4.38 -8.11 0.56
CA PRO A 115 -3.51 -7.01 0.16
C PRO A 115 -4.35 -5.75 -0.06
N ILE A 116 -3.91 -4.65 0.54
CA ILE A 116 -4.60 -3.36 0.47
C ILE A 116 -4.10 -2.56 -0.74
N ILE A 117 -2.77 -2.45 -0.83
CA ILE A 117 -2.07 -1.58 -1.76
C ILE A 117 -0.61 -2.05 -1.88
N PHE A 118 -0.02 -1.93 -3.06
CA PHE A 118 1.43 -1.95 -3.27
C PHE A 118 1.89 -0.57 -3.72
N ARG A 119 2.99 -0.06 -3.19
CA ARG A 119 3.50 1.28 -3.50
C ARG A 119 4.98 1.23 -3.81
N ILE A 120 5.34 2.06 -4.79
CA ILE A 120 6.73 2.39 -5.12
C ILE A 120 6.91 3.85 -4.77
N SER A 121 7.76 4.12 -3.78
CA SER A 121 8.02 5.47 -3.31
C SER A 121 8.73 6.30 -4.38
N GLY A 122 8.27 7.54 -4.52
CA GLY A 122 8.98 8.59 -5.24
C GLY A 122 10.06 9.24 -4.38
N ASP A 123 10.35 10.52 -4.63
CA ASP A 123 11.34 11.28 -3.88
C ASP A 123 10.87 11.62 -2.46
N LEU A 124 11.36 10.85 -1.46
CA LEU A 124 11.00 11.03 -0.05
C LEU A 124 11.67 12.25 0.59
N ARG A 125 12.56 12.96 -0.10
CA ARG A 125 13.15 14.22 0.41
C ARG A 125 12.13 15.36 0.45
N LYS A 126 11.08 15.29 -0.38
CA LYS A 126 10.02 16.30 -0.48
C LYS A 126 9.37 16.58 0.90
N GLU A 127 8.98 17.84 1.12
CA GLU A 127 8.44 18.30 2.40
C GLU A 127 7.10 17.65 2.79
N GLN A 128 6.31 17.26 1.80
CA GLN A 128 5.05 16.55 1.98
C GLN A 128 5.16 15.24 2.78
N PHE A 129 6.37 14.65 2.84
CA PHE A 129 6.64 13.47 3.65
C PHE A 129 7.10 13.81 5.06
N ASN A 130 7.35 15.07 5.43
CA ASN A 130 7.83 15.42 6.77
C ASN A 130 6.86 14.93 7.85
N LEU A 131 7.39 14.21 8.83
CA LEU A 131 6.61 13.69 9.95
C LEU A 131 6.03 14.83 10.79
N LYS A 132 4.71 14.90 10.89
CA LYS A 132 3.99 15.82 11.79
C LYS A 132 3.64 15.09 13.09
N LYS A 133 4.60 14.94 14.01
CA LYS A 133 4.45 14.13 15.23
C LYS A 133 3.52 14.78 16.27
N LYS A 134 2.63 13.98 16.87
CA LYS A 134 1.87 14.30 18.09
C LYS A 134 2.38 13.45 19.26
N GLU A 135 2.12 13.91 20.47
CA GLU A 135 2.61 13.29 21.71
C GLU A 135 2.27 11.79 21.85
N ASN A 136 1.10 11.38 21.37
CA ASN A 136 0.59 10.01 21.50
C ASN A 136 0.73 9.17 20.21
N ASP A 137 1.50 9.62 19.22
CA ASP A 137 1.71 8.86 17.99
C ASP A 137 2.67 7.70 18.23
N ILE A 138 2.32 6.51 17.74
CA ILE A 138 3.22 5.36 17.69
C ILE A 138 3.99 5.43 16.37
N ILE A 139 5.31 5.56 16.43
CA ILE A 139 6.16 5.62 15.24
C ILE A 139 6.78 4.26 14.96
N LYS A 140 6.68 3.81 13.72
CA LYS A 140 7.20 2.54 13.21
C LYS A 140 8.11 2.82 12.02
N TYR A 141 9.41 2.55 12.15
CA TYR A 141 10.37 2.78 11.08
C TYR A 141 10.51 1.53 10.21
N LEU A 142 10.38 1.70 8.89
CA LEU A 142 10.73 0.67 7.91
C LEU A 142 12.26 0.61 7.73
N TYR A 143 12.90 1.78 7.73
CA TYR A 143 14.36 1.93 7.69
C TYR A 143 14.81 3.11 8.55
N ASP A 144 15.89 2.91 9.30
CA ASP A 144 16.53 3.92 10.15
C ASP A 144 17.59 4.76 9.44
N ASN A 145 18.05 4.36 8.26
CA ASN A 145 18.98 5.14 7.44
C ASN A 145 18.75 4.84 5.95
N PHE A 146 17.87 5.61 5.33
CA PHE A 146 17.50 5.45 3.93
C PHE A 146 18.34 6.36 3.01
N GLU A 147 19.20 5.75 2.19
CA GLU A 147 19.97 6.46 1.18
C GLU A 147 19.16 6.69 -0.10
N GLN A 148 18.41 7.79 -0.15
CA GLN A 148 17.47 8.07 -1.24
C GLN A 148 18.13 8.26 -2.61
N LEU A 149 19.40 8.63 -2.71
CA LEU A 149 20.02 8.87 -4.03
C LEU A 149 20.27 7.59 -4.82
N SER A 150 20.38 6.45 -4.14
CA SER A 150 20.72 5.14 -4.68
C SER A 150 19.63 4.10 -4.45
N ASN A 151 18.58 4.42 -3.68
CA ASN A 151 17.56 3.43 -3.33
C ASN A 151 16.15 3.95 -3.57
N GLN A 152 15.33 3.04 -4.10
CA GLN A 152 13.90 3.19 -4.20
C GLN A 152 13.18 2.20 -3.28
N LEU A 153 12.33 2.74 -2.40
CA LEU A 153 11.52 1.93 -1.49
C LEU A 153 10.30 1.38 -2.20
N LYS A 154 10.08 0.07 -2.05
CA LYS A 154 8.85 -0.62 -2.45
C LYS A 154 8.21 -1.22 -1.21
N TYR A 155 6.87 -1.15 -1.10
CA TYR A 155 6.16 -1.77 0.01
C TYR A 155 4.74 -2.17 -0.34
N MET A 156 4.26 -3.25 0.26
CA MET A 156 2.87 -3.68 0.25
C MET A 156 2.29 -3.60 1.66
N ILE A 157 1.06 -3.11 1.77
CA ILE A 157 0.29 -3.18 3.00
C ILE A 157 -0.73 -4.29 2.87
N VAL A 158 -0.74 -5.17 3.86
CA VAL A 158 -1.60 -6.34 3.94
C VAL A 158 -2.37 -6.30 5.26
N VAL A 159 -3.64 -6.65 5.22
CA VAL A 159 -4.50 -6.71 6.40
C VAL A 159 -5.03 -8.11 6.62
N SER A 160 -5.09 -8.49 7.89
CA SER A 160 -5.69 -9.74 8.35
C SER A 160 -6.41 -9.48 9.67
N LYS A 161 -7.00 -10.52 10.25
CA LYS A 161 -7.62 -10.45 11.57
C LYS A 161 -6.54 -10.27 12.65
N SER A 162 -6.88 -9.70 13.81
CA SER A 162 -5.90 -9.39 14.86
C SER A 162 -5.18 -10.61 15.44
N ASP A 163 -5.79 -11.79 15.35
CA ASP A 163 -5.26 -13.08 15.78
C ASP A 163 -4.52 -13.85 14.67
N THR A 164 -4.48 -13.30 13.44
CA THR A 164 -3.73 -13.88 12.32
C THR A 164 -2.35 -13.23 12.24
N ASP A 165 -1.33 -13.93 12.72
CA ASP A 165 0.07 -13.47 12.60
C ASP A 165 0.63 -13.79 11.22
N PHE A 166 1.34 -12.85 10.60
CA PHE A 166 2.00 -13.08 9.31
C PHE A 166 3.25 -13.95 9.52
N HIS A 167 3.36 -15.05 8.77
CA HIS A 167 4.51 -15.93 8.85
C HIS A 167 5.74 -15.25 8.23
N PHE A 168 6.82 -15.14 9.01
CA PHE A 168 8.08 -14.60 8.52
C PHE A 168 8.89 -15.71 7.87
N ASP A 169 9.18 -15.54 6.58
CA ASP A 169 10.11 -16.38 5.83
C ASP A 169 11.50 -15.74 5.85
N GLU A 170 12.44 -16.37 6.56
CA GLU A 170 13.82 -15.87 6.70
C GLU A 170 14.60 -15.92 5.38
N GLU A 171 14.19 -16.76 4.42
CA GLU A 171 14.85 -16.89 3.12
C GLU A 171 14.35 -15.85 2.12
N HIS A 172 13.20 -15.22 2.38
CA HIS A 172 12.65 -14.22 1.48
C HIS A 172 13.41 -12.89 1.60
N PRO A 173 13.86 -12.26 0.50
CA PRO A 173 14.73 -11.06 0.52
C PRO A 173 14.02 -9.76 0.95
N SER A 174 12.77 -9.85 1.42
CA SER A 174 11.97 -8.68 1.80
C SER A 174 11.83 -8.60 3.31
N ASN A 175 11.81 -7.38 3.81
CA ASN A 175 11.62 -7.11 5.22
C ASN A 175 10.13 -7.07 5.57
N ILE A 176 9.82 -7.37 6.83
CA ILE A 176 8.45 -7.34 7.35
C ILE A 176 8.36 -6.47 8.59
N LEU A 177 7.30 -5.68 8.67
CA LEU A 177 6.92 -4.95 9.87
C LEU A 177 5.42 -5.11 10.13
N ALA A 178 5.07 -5.72 11.26
CA ALA A 178 3.69 -5.93 11.66
C ALA A 178 3.25 -5.00 12.81
N HIS A 179 1.96 -4.66 12.84
CA HIS A 179 1.32 -3.96 13.94
C HIS A 179 -0.10 -4.47 14.17
N LYS A 180 -0.34 -4.97 15.39
CA LYS A 180 -1.67 -5.42 15.83
C LYS A 180 -2.51 -4.25 16.32
N PHE A 181 -3.68 -4.12 15.73
CA PHE A 181 -4.81 -3.32 16.20
C PHE A 181 -5.82 -4.23 16.92
N LYS A 182 -6.92 -3.69 17.44
CA LYS A 182 -7.90 -4.46 18.22
C LYS A 182 -8.51 -5.61 17.42
N ASN A 183 -8.95 -5.31 16.20
CA ASN A 183 -9.67 -6.25 15.33
C ASN A 183 -8.89 -6.64 14.07
N PHE A 184 -7.72 -6.04 13.86
CA PHE A 184 -6.96 -6.17 12.63
C PHE A 184 -5.47 -6.35 12.95
N ASN A 185 -4.77 -7.06 12.08
CA ASN A 185 -3.32 -7.06 12.04
C ASN A 185 -2.88 -6.45 10.69
N ILE A 186 -2.01 -5.45 10.74
CA ILE A 186 -1.41 -4.85 9.55
C ILE A 186 0.00 -5.36 9.41
N THR A 187 0.31 -5.92 8.25
CA THR A 187 1.66 -6.33 7.86
C THR A 187 2.12 -5.46 6.70
N VAL A 188 3.33 -4.93 6.83
CA VAL A 188 4.01 -4.20 5.77
C VAL A 188 5.17 -5.05 5.29
N ILE A 189 5.15 -5.44 4.03
CA ILE A 189 6.26 -6.14 3.36
C ILE A 189 6.97 -5.12 2.51
N TYR A 190 8.28 -5.02 2.61
CA TYR A 190 9.02 -3.94 1.97
C TYR A 190 10.45 -4.31 1.63
N SER A 191 10.98 -3.68 0.59
CA SER A 191 12.33 -3.92 0.09
C SER A 191 12.86 -2.69 -0.63
N LEU A 192 14.16 -2.68 -0.89
CA LEU A 192 14.81 -1.66 -1.70
C LEU A 192 15.02 -2.17 -3.12
N LEU A 193 15.03 -1.26 -4.07
CA LEU A 193 15.63 -1.45 -5.37
C LEU A 193 16.79 -0.44 -5.46
N ASN A 194 18.00 -0.92 -5.73
CA ASN A 194 19.23 -0.12 -5.74
C ASN A 194 19.34 0.71 -7.04
N VAL A 195 18.37 1.60 -7.24
CA VAL A 195 18.25 2.51 -8.37
C VAL A 195 17.80 3.88 -7.89
N LYS A 196 17.98 4.90 -8.74
CA LYS A 196 17.49 6.24 -8.45
C LYS A 196 15.96 6.22 -8.33
N PRO A 197 15.37 6.73 -7.23
CA PRO A 197 13.92 6.73 -7.08
C PRO A 197 13.25 7.64 -8.11
N LEU A 198 12.01 7.26 -8.44
CA LEU A 198 11.10 8.05 -9.26
C LEU A 198 10.84 9.42 -8.64
N GLU A 199 10.45 10.40 -9.44
CA GLU A 199 10.05 11.70 -8.92
C GLU A 199 8.77 11.61 -8.07
N GLN A 200 7.85 10.72 -8.48
CA GLN A 200 6.50 10.60 -7.94
C GLN A 200 6.25 9.19 -7.39
N THR A 201 5.31 9.09 -6.44
CA THR A 201 4.96 7.80 -5.83
C THR A 201 3.89 7.11 -6.65
N ILE A 202 4.13 5.84 -7.01
CA ILE A 202 3.16 5.00 -7.70
C ILE A 202 2.41 4.15 -6.66
N SER A 203 1.10 4.08 -6.82
CA SER A 203 0.20 3.32 -5.95
C SER A 203 -0.61 2.32 -6.76
N MET A 204 -0.58 1.06 -6.37
CA MET A 204 -1.32 -0.02 -7.01
C MET A 204 -2.40 -0.54 -6.07
N THR A 205 -3.63 -0.53 -6.53
CA THR A 205 -4.77 -0.98 -5.73
C THR A 205 -5.53 -2.06 -6.46
N PHE A 206 -5.97 -3.06 -5.71
CA PHE A 206 -6.79 -4.15 -6.21
C PHE A 206 -8.26 -3.75 -6.22
N GLN A 207 -8.98 -4.10 -7.28
CA GLN A 207 -10.43 -3.92 -7.37
C GLN A 207 -11.11 -5.24 -7.75
N THR A 208 -12.23 -5.54 -7.09
CA THR A 208 -13.20 -6.56 -7.52
C THR A 208 -14.34 -5.88 -8.29
N LYS A 209 -14.81 -6.45 -9.40
CA LYS A 209 -16.03 -5.97 -10.05
C LYS A 209 -17.23 -6.34 -9.16
N ALA A 210 -18.12 -5.40 -8.91
CA ALA A 210 -19.31 -5.62 -8.08
C ALA A 210 -20.32 -6.60 -8.72
N GLU A 211 -20.24 -6.81 -10.05
CA GLU A 211 -21.28 -7.47 -10.84
C GLU A 211 -21.15 -9.01 -10.91
N ASP A 212 -19.99 -9.60 -10.58
CA ASP A 212 -19.71 -11.02 -10.87
C ASP A 212 -19.55 -11.94 -9.64
N TYR A 213 -19.92 -11.52 -8.42
CA TYR A 213 -19.67 -12.29 -7.18
C TYR A 213 -18.19 -12.64 -6.94
N ASP A 214 -17.27 -11.98 -7.65
CA ASP A 214 -15.86 -12.31 -7.61
C ASP A 214 -15.21 -11.64 -6.39
N TYR A 215 -15.39 -12.28 -5.24
CA TYR A 215 -14.79 -11.81 -4.01
C TYR A 215 -13.31 -12.13 -3.99
N LEU A 216 -12.47 -11.17 -3.60
CA LEU A 216 -11.08 -11.50 -3.28
C LEU A 216 -11.08 -12.35 -2.00
N ARG A 217 -10.84 -13.65 -2.13
CA ARG A 217 -10.81 -14.59 -0.99
C ARG A 217 -9.64 -14.38 -0.03
N GLY A 218 -8.74 -13.45 -0.36
CA GLY A 218 -7.48 -13.32 0.33
C GLY A 218 -6.52 -14.43 -0.07
N TYR A 219 -5.30 -14.31 0.45
CA TYR A 219 -4.15 -15.11 0.09
C TYR A 219 -3.54 -15.74 1.34
N GLU A 220 -2.89 -16.89 1.18
CA GLU A 220 -1.96 -17.41 2.16
C GLU A 220 -0.71 -16.53 2.25
N TRP A 221 0.05 -16.64 3.35
CA TRP A 221 1.24 -15.82 3.58
C TRP A 221 2.28 -15.96 2.45
N TYR A 222 2.48 -17.17 1.91
CA TYR A 222 3.44 -17.42 0.82
C TYR A 222 2.93 -16.86 -0.51
N GLU A 223 1.62 -16.84 -0.73
CA GLU A 223 1.01 -16.22 -1.92
C GLU A 223 1.18 -14.70 -1.87
N ILE A 224 1.10 -14.09 -0.68
CA ILE A 224 1.41 -12.67 -0.49
C ILE A 224 2.88 -12.37 -0.83
N TYR A 225 3.83 -13.22 -0.43
CA TYR A 225 5.23 -13.07 -0.80
C TYR A 225 5.45 -13.17 -2.31
N ASN A 226 4.84 -14.17 -2.96
CA ASN A 226 4.89 -14.32 -4.42
C ASN A 226 4.32 -13.08 -5.12
N LEU A 227 3.14 -12.61 -4.68
CA LEU A 227 2.49 -11.43 -5.22
C LEU A 227 3.36 -10.16 -5.05
N TYR A 228 4.00 -10.00 -3.88
CA TYR A 228 4.93 -8.91 -3.63
C TYR A 228 6.13 -8.98 -4.59
N THR A 229 6.72 -10.16 -4.74
CA THR A 229 7.88 -10.41 -5.59
C THR A 229 7.56 -10.16 -7.06
N ASP A 230 6.40 -10.59 -7.53
CA ASP A 230 5.93 -10.35 -8.89
C ASP A 230 5.83 -8.84 -9.18
N PHE A 231 5.18 -8.07 -8.31
CA PHE A 231 5.11 -6.61 -8.48
C PHE A 231 6.48 -5.94 -8.38
N ALA A 232 7.32 -6.41 -7.46
CA ALA A 232 8.67 -5.89 -7.30
C ALA A 232 9.55 -6.15 -8.51
N LEU A 233 9.38 -7.29 -9.19
CA LEU A 233 10.11 -7.71 -10.38
C LEU A 233 9.62 -6.98 -11.63
N ILE A 234 8.31 -6.90 -11.84
CA ILE A 234 7.74 -6.18 -13.00
C ILE A 234 8.17 -4.72 -12.97
N HIS A 235 8.09 -4.06 -11.81
CA HIS A 235 8.62 -2.70 -11.66
C HIS A 235 10.12 -2.61 -12.00
N ALA A 236 10.94 -3.55 -11.51
CA ALA A 236 12.37 -3.53 -11.78
C ALA A 236 12.67 -3.68 -13.28
N ASN A 237 12.01 -4.63 -13.95
CA ASN A 237 12.16 -4.85 -15.39
C ASN A 237 11.80 -3.60 -16.20
N GLU A 238 10.68 -2.94 -15.89
CA GLU A 238 10.29 -1.72 -16.59
C GLU A 238 11.23 -0.54 -16.31
N TYR A 239 11.69 -0.40 -15.06
CA TYR A 239 12.66 0.63 -14.72
C TYR A 239 13.93 0.49 -15.57
N PHE A 240 14.47 -0.72 -15.68
CA PHE A 240 15.70 -0.96 -16.44
C PHE A 240 15.49 -0.80 -17.96
N LYS A 241 14.35 -1.28 -18.51
CA LYS A 241 13.97 -1.06 -19.91
C LYS A 241 13.93 0.42 -20.28
N VAL A 242 13.26 1.25 -19.47
CA VAL A 242 13.08 2.70 -19.75
C VAL A 242 14.40 3.46 -19.60
N ASN A 243 15.28 3.04 -18.69
CA ASN A 243 16.54 3.72 -18.40
C ASN A 243 17.75 3.14 -19.17
N ASN A 244 17.52 2.27 -20.17
CA ASN A 244 18.55 1.63 -21.01
C ASN A 244 19.69 0.99 -20.19
N GLN A 245 19.32 0.25 -19.15
CA GLN A 245 20.23 -0.53 -18.31
C GLN A 245 20.00 -2.03 -18.52
#